data_AF-K1S1Q6-F1
#
_entry.id   AF-K1S1Q6-F1
#
_cell.length_a   1.000
_cell.length_b   1.000
_cell.length_c   1.000
_cell.angle_alpha   90.00
_cell.angle_beta   90.00
_cell.angle_gamma   90.00
#
_symmetry.space_group_name_H-M   'P 1'
#
loop_
_entity.id
_entity.type
_entity.pdbx_description
1 polymer ?
#
loop_
_entity_poly.entity_id
_entity_poly.type
_entity_poly.pdbx_seq_one_letter_code
_entity_poly.pdbx_strand_id
1 'polypeptide(L)'
;MRAKFSYIDDCIKIGEGIFPVLVIENKKLYRGVLSSFLNSCEEDYFVFSEDFKPFEFSKDGCFISEPIFVDMNSRKLLGKLDGYMQQTANDEFAEDTTEVKAAIARLADKLKAFCDFDCEYSDETDTSAIIKLMGFRFSAEFF
;
A
#
# COMPACT_ATOMS: atom_id res chain seq x y z
N MET A 1 -18.15 -6.21 0.56
CA MET A 1 -17.50 -6.97 1.65
C MET A 1 -18.47 -7.36 2.78
N ARG A 2 -18.17 -8.43 3.53
CA ARG A 2 -18.84 -8.82 4.78
C ARG A 2 -17.80 -9.11 5.85
N ALA A 3 -18.10 -8.74 7.09
CA ALA A 3 -17.29 -9.07 8.25
C ALA A 3 -18.14 -9.87 9.26
N LYS A 4 -17.58 -10.95 9.79
CA LYS A 4 -18.19 -11.76 10.85
C LYS A 4 -17.41 -11.50 12.14
N PHE A 5 -18.07 -10.91 13.13
CA PHE A 5 -17.53 -10.76 14.47
C PHE A 5 -17.92 -11.96 15.33
N SER A 6 -16.98 -12.56 16.05
CA SER A 6 -17.15 -13.84 16.76
C SER A 6 -18.27 -13.85 17.81
N TYR A 7 -18.75 -12.69 18.25
CA TYR A 7 -19.73 -12.55 19.35
C TYR A 7 -21.13 -12.11 18.88
N ILE A 8 -21.39 -12.06 17.58
CA ILE A 8 -22.73 -11.79 17.01
C ILE A 8 -23.04 -12.83 15.94
N ASP A 9 -24.30 -13.20 15.76
CA ASP A 9 -24.71 -14.21 14.79
C ASP A 9 -24.78 -13.66 13.35
N ASP A 10 -25.18 -12.40 13.21
CA ASP A 10 -25.30 -11.76 11.91
C ASP A 10 -23.95 -11.32 11.33
N CYS A 11 -23.85 -11.33 10.01
CA CYS A 11 -22.71 -10.73 9.31
C CYS A 11 -22.91 -9.22 9.16
N ILE A 12 -21.86 -8.48 9.47
CA ILE A 12 -21.77 -7.03 9.24
C ILE A 12 -21.53 -6.81 7.76
N LYS A 13 -22.43 -6.07 7.09
CA LYS A 13 -22.28 -5.72 5.67
C LYS A 13 -21.46 -4.45 5.53
N ILE A 14 -20.49 -4.46 4.63
CA ILE A 14 -19.63 -3.32 4.30
C ILE A 14 -19.66 -3.13 2.79
N GLY A 15 -19.93 -1.91 2.34
CA GLY A 15 -20.03 -1.58 0.93
C GLY A 15 -20.27 -0.09 0.71
N GLU A 16 -20.47 0.27 -0.55
CA GLU A 16 -20.71 1.66 -0.94
C GLU A 16 -21.93 2.25 -0.22
N GLY A 17 -21.73 3.39 0.44
CA GLY A 17 -22.76 4.05 1.25
C GLY A 17 -23.17 3.32 2.54
N ILE A 18 -22.52 2.20 2.88
CA ILE A 18 -22.82 1.41 4.09
C ILE A 18 -21.66 1.51 5.08
N PHE A 19 -21.87 2.27 6.16
CA PHE A 19 -20.91 2.49 7.24
C PHE A 19 -21.40 1.82 8.53
N PRO A 20 -21.10 0.54 8.76
CA PRO A 20 -21.58 -0.16 9.95
C PRO A 20 -20.92 0.38 11.22
N VAL A 21 -21.71 0.50 12.28
CA VAL A 21 -21.23 0.84 13.63
C VAL A 21 -21.39 -0.38 14.52
N LEU A 22 -20.27 -0.90 15.04
CA LEU A 22 -20.27 -1.97 16.03
C LEU A 22 -20.01 -1.38 17.42
N VAL A 23 -20.95 -1.55 18.34
CA VAL A 23 -20.82 -1.13 19.74
C VAL A 23 -20.46 -2.35 20.60
N ILE A 24 -19.32 -2.29 21.27
CA ILE A 24 -18.87 -3.34 22.20
C ILE A 24 -18.92 -2.81 23.63
N GLU A 25 -19.99 -3.13 24.35
CA GLU A 25 -20.21 -2.63 25.72
C GLU A 25 -19.27 -3.27 26.74
N ASN A 26 -18.86 -4.52 26.51
CA ASN A 26 -17.93 -5.21 27.39
C ASN A 26 -16.51 -4.64 27.24
N LYS A 27 -16.07 -3.88 28.24
CA LYS A 27 -14.77 -3.20 28.26
C LYS A 27 -13.56 -4.13 28.08
N LYS A 28 -13.63 -5.39 28.53
CA LYS A 28 -12.52 -6.35 28.37
C LYS A 28 -12.46 -6.83 26.93
N LEU A 29 -13.62 -7.18 26.35
CA LEU A 29 -13.73 -7.58 24.96
C LEU A 29 -13.31 -6.45 24.02
N TYR A 30 -13.79 -5.23 24.25
CA TYR A 30 -13.42 -4.05 23.47
C TYR A 30 -11.91 -3.84 23.45
N ARG A 31 -11.24 -3.93 24.61
CA ARG A 31 -9.78 -3.82 24.69
C ARG A 31 -9.06 -4.96 23.95
N GLY A 32 -9.58 -6.18 24.03
CA GLY A 32 -9.03 -7.33 23.30
C GLY A 32 -9.10 -7.13 21.79
N VAL A 33 -10.26 -6.70 21.28
CA VAL A 33 -10.46 -6.37 19.87
C VAL A 33 -9.53 -5.23 19.43
N LEU A 34 -9.45 -4.14 20.20
CA LEU A 34 -8.57 -3.03 19.86
C LEU A 34 -7.09 -3.48 19.78
N SER A 35 -6.67 -4.27 20.77
CA SER A 35 -5.32 -4.84 20.81
C SER A 35 -5.06 -5.76 19.63
N SER A 36 -6.05 -6.54 19.17
CA SER A 36 -5.84 -7.46 18.06
C SER A 36 -5.59 -6.70 16.76
N PHE A 37 -6.36 -5.65 16.45
CA PHE A 37 -6.10 -4.81 15.28
C PHE A 37 -4.74 -4.10 15.34
N LEU A 38 -4.34 -3.60 16.52
CA LEU A 38 -3.03 -2.94 16.69
C LEU A 38 -1.85 -3.89 16.47
N ASN A 39 -2.03 -5.19 16.74
CA ASN A 39 -0.99 -6.21 16.60
C ASN A 39 -1.14 -7.08 15.35
N SER A 40 -2.05 -6.72 14.42
CA SER A 40 -2.35 -7.50 13.21
C SER A 40 -2.80 -8.95 13.50
N CYS A 41 -3.57 -9.14 14.57
CA CYS A 41 -4.22 -10.39 14.98
C CYS A 41 -5.76 -10.26 14.92
N GLU A 42 -6.30 -9.39 14.07
CA GLU A 42 -7.73 -9.13 13.95
C GLU A 42 -8.57 -10.38 13.70
N GLU A 43 -7.97 -11.41 13.11
CA GLU A 43 -8.56 -12.73 12.86
C GLU A 43 -9.03 -13.47 14.13
N ASP A 44 -8.48 -13.13 15.31
CA ASP A 44 -8.96 -13.65 16.61
C ASP A 44 -10.43 -13.30 16.86
N TYR A 45 -10.93 -12.22 16.25
CA TYR A 45 -12.26 -11.67 16.49
C TYR A 45 -13.08 -11.50 15.22
N PHE A 46 -12.44 -11.31 14.07
CA PHE A 46 -13.11 -10.99 12.81
C PHE A 46 -12.67 -11.90 11.68
N VAL A 47 -13.65 -12.40 10.91
CA VAL A 47 -13.40 -13.00 9.60
C VAL A 47 -13.99 -12.09 8.54
N PHE A 48 -13.17 -11.68 7.57
CA PHE A 48 -13.59 -10.82 6.46
C PHE A 48 -13.72 -11.64 5.17
N SER A 49 -14.69 -11.27 4.36
CA SER A 49 -14.88 -11.85 3.03
C SER A 49 -15.37 -10.82 2.01
N GLU A 50 -14.89 -10.96 0.78
CA GLU A 50 -15.36 -10.21 -0.37
C GLU A 50 -15.65 -11.19 -1.51
N ASP A 51 -16.85 -11.09 -2.09
CA ASP A 51 -17.33 -12.02 -3.12
C ASP A 51 -17.13 -13.51 -2.78
N PHE A 52 -17.42 -13.86 -1.52
CA PHE A 52 -17.25 -15.20 -0.95
C PHE A 52 -15.81 -15.74 -0.94
N LYS A 53 -14.82 -14.87 -1.13
CA LYS A 53 -13.39 -15.17 -0.96
C LYS A 53 -12.87 -14.57 0.35
N PRO A 54 -11.88 -15.19 0.99
CA PRO A 54 -11.21 -14.61 2.16
C PRO A 54 -10.64 -13.23 1.82
N PHE A 55 -10.81 -12.28 2.74
CA PHE A 55 -10.17 -10.97 2.67
C PHE A 55 -9.15 -10.87 3.81
N GLU A 56 -7.88 -10.68 3.49
CA GLU A 56 -6.82 -10.54 4.48
C GLU A 56 -6.70 -9.07 4.92
N PHE A 57 -7.27 -8.75 6.09
CA PHE A 57 -7.31 -7.38 6.60
C PHE A 57 -5.91 -6.78 6.81
N SER A 58 -4.96 -7.56 7.32
CA SER A 58 -3.57 -7.13 7.47
C SER A 58 -2.91 -6.66 6.16
N LYS A 59 -3.29 -7.24 5.00
CA LYS A 59 -2.79 -6.85 3.67
C LYS A 59 -3.61 -5.71 3.06
N ASP A 60 -4.93 -5.90 3.01
CA ASP A 60 -5.81 -5.08 2.18
C ASP A 60 -6.62 -4.05 2.98
N GLY A 61 -6.81 -4.31 4.28
CA GLY A 61 -7.43 -3.40 5.23
C GLY A 61 -6.47 -2.36 5.82
N CYS A 62 -7.08 -1.39 6.51
CA CYS A 62 -6.40 -0.37 7.27
C CYS A 62 -7.15 -0.15 8.59
N PHE A 63 -6.43 -0.27 9.71
CA PHE A 63 -6.96 0.09 11.02
C PHE A 63 -6.44 1.48 11.40
N ILE A 64 -7.36 2.39 11.72
CA ILE A 64 -7.06 3.76 12.11
C ILE A 64 -7.49 3.93 13.56
N SER A 65 -6.52 3.85 14.48
CA SER A 65 -6.76 4.10 15.91
C SER A 65 -6.86 5.59 16.24
N GLU A 66 -6.13 6.43 15.49
CA GLU A 66 -6.03 7.87 15.70
C GLU A 66 -6.38 8.61 14.40
N PRO A 67 -7.67 8.89 14.15
CA PRO A 67 -8.11 9.45 12.87
C PRO A 67 -7.62 10.87 12.58
N ILE A 68 -7.12 11.59 13.59
CA ILE A 68 -6.53 12.93 13.43
C ILE A 68 -5.06 12.85 12.97
N PHE A 69 -4.37 11.74 13.25
CA PHE A 69 -2.93 11.58 13.01
C PHE A 69 -2.67 10.41 12.06
N VAL A 70 -3.41 10.32 10.96
CA VAL A 70 -3.15 9.29 9.95
C VAL A 70 -1.83 9.60 9.25
N ASP A 71 -0.84 8.71 9.42
CA ASP A 71 0.41 8.78 8.65
C ASP A 71 0.16 8.38 7.20
N MET A 72 -0.22 9.37 6.40
CA MET A 72 -0.45 9.24 4.95
C MET A 72 0.81 8.79 4.20
N ASN A 73 2.00 8.99 4.77
CA ASN A 73 3.27 8.59 4.18
C ASN A 73 3.88 7.37 4.89
N SER A 74 3.04 6.53 5.50
CA SER A 74 3.48 5.24 6.04
C SER A 74 4.11 4.35 4.96
N ARG A 75 5.06 3.50 5.35
CA ARG A 75 5.74 2.57 4.44
C ARG A 75 4.77 1.70 3.62
N LYS A 76 3.64 1.29 4.22
CA LYS A 76 2.61 0.49 3.55
C LYS A 76 1.93 1.27 2.42
N LEU A 77 1.53 2.53 2.69
CA LEU A 77 0.88 3.38 1.69
C LEU A 77 1.85 3.82 0.59
N LEU A 78 3.07 4.21 0.94
CA LEU A 78 4.10 4.54 -0.04
C LEU A 78 4.44 3.34 -0.95
N GLY A 79 4.53 2.13 -0.40
CA GLY A 79 4.72 0.92 -1.21
C GLY A 79 3.56 0.66 -2.19
N LYS A 80 2.31 0.93 -1.78
CA LYS A 80 1.15 0.86 -2.69
C LYS A 80 1.19 1.96 -3.76
N LEU A 81 1.60 3.18 -3.40
CA LEU A 81 1.76 4.30 -4.32
C LEU A 81 2.86 4.01 -5.36
N ASP A 82 4.02 3.51 -4.94
CA ASP A 82 5.11 3.10 -5.82
C ASP A 82 4.65 2.03 -6.82
N GLY A 83 3.93 1.01 -6.33
CA GLY A 83 3.39 -0.05 -7.17
C GLY A 83 2.39 0.47 -8.21
N TYR A 84 1.48 1.36 -7.79
CA TYR A 84 0.53 2.02 -8.68
C TYR A 84 1.27 2.84 -9.76
N MET A 85 2.21 3.70 -9.36
CA MET A 85 2.97 4.55 -10.28
C MET A 85 3.83 3.73 -11.26
N GLN A 86 4.44 2.63 -10.79
CA GLN A 86 5.18 1.71 -11.65
C GLN A 86 4.27 1.06 -12.69
N GLN A 87 3.08 0.60 -12.29
CA GLN A 87 2.13 0.02 -13.22
C GLN A 87 1.66 1.06 -14.24
N THR A 88 1.25 2.24 -13.78
CA THR A 88 0.83 3.35 -14.65
C THR A 88 1.94 3.76 -15.63
N ALA A 89 3.20 3.80 -15.19
CA ALA A 89 4.34 4.10 -16.06
C ALA A 89 4.52 3.05 -17.17
N ASN A 90 4.32 1.76 -16.86
CA ASN A 90 4.47 0.68 -17.83
C ASN A 90 3.25 0.55 -18.78
N ASP A 91 2.04 0.81 -18.29
CA ASP A 91 0.81 0.56 -19.03
C ASP A 91 0.38 1.79 -19.85
N GLU A 92 0.31 2.95 -19.20
CA GLU A 92 -0.25 4.18 -19.78
C GLU A 92 0.84 5.09 -20.38
N PHE A 93 2.04 5.11 -19.80
CA PHE A 93 3.15 5.98 -20.19
C PHE A 93 4.38 5.20 -20.67
N ALA A 94 4.15 4.08 -21.37
CA ALA A 94 5.21 3.16 -21.78
C ALA A 94 6.27 3.82 -22.69
N GLU A 95 5.83 4.68 -23.61
CA GLU A 95 6.70 5.40 -24.54
C GLU A 95 7.61 6.38 -23.78
N ASP A 96 7.02 7.27 -22.96
CA ASP A 96 7.76 8.21 -22.12
C ASP A 96 8.75 7.48 -21.19
N THR A 97 8.31 6.37 -20.58
CA THR A 97 9.16 5.54 -19.71
C THR A 97 10.35 4.96 -20.48
N THR A 98 10.14 4.55 -21.73
CA THR A 98 11.19 4.03 -22.61
C THR A 98 12.19 5.13 -22.97
N GLU A 99 11.72 6.35 -23.26
CA GLU A 99 12.60 7.48 -23.53
C GLU A 99 13.47 7.85 -22.32
N VAL A 100 12.89 7.85 -21.11
CA VAL A 100 13.63 8.09 -19.86
C VAL A 100 14.69 7.01 -19.65
N LYS A 101 14.35 5.73 -19.83
CA LYS A 101 15.33 4.63 -19.73
C LYS A 101 16.47 4.79 -20.73
N ALA A 102 16.17 5.15 -21.96
CA ALA A 102 17.18 5.41 -22.98
C ALA A 102 18.08 6.60 -22.63
N ALA A 103 17.53 7.65 -22.02
CA ALA A 103 18.32 8.78 -21.54
C ALA A 103 19.25 8.39 -20.39
N ILE A 104 18.80 7.53 -19.47
CA ILE A 104 19.62 7.00 -18.37
C ILE A 104 20.77 6.15 -18.91
N ALA A 105 20.50 5.23 -19.84
CA ALA A 105 21.53 4.40 -20.48
C ALA A 105 22.60 5.27 -21.18
N ARG A 106 22.17 6.26 -21.97
CA ARG A 106 23.09 7.22 -22.62
C ARG A 106 23.95 7.99 -21.63
N LEU A 107 23.44 8.28 -20.44
CA LEU A 107 24.22 8.92 -19.39
C LEU A 107 25.24 7.94 -18.80
N ALA A 108 24.84 6.70 -18.52
CA ALA A 108 25.71 5.65 -18.02
C ALA A 108 26.88 5.37 -18.99
N ASP A 109 26.61 5.29 -20.29
CA ASP A 109 27.64 5.17 -21.33
C ASP A 109 28.68 6.30 -21.28
N LYS A 110 28.22 7.54 -21.12
CA LYS A 110 29.12 8.71 -21.01
C LYS A 110 29.97 8.65 -19.74
N LEU A 111 29.39 8.22 -18.62
CA LEU A 111 30.11 8.06 -17.36
C LEU A 111 31.17 6.95 -17.46
N LYS A 112 30.82 5.81 -18.08
CA LYS A 112 31.76 4.72 -18.36
C LYS A 112 32.90 5.17 -19.26
N ALA A 113 32.60 5.89 -20.35
CA ALA A 113 33.62 6.40 -21.26
C ALA A 113 34.58 7.42 -20.62
N PHE A 114 34.13 8.11 -19.57
CA PHE A 114 34.95 9.05 -18.79
C PHE A 114 35.71 8.38 -17.64
N CYS A 115 35.35 7.16 -17.27
CA CYS A 115 35.94 6.45 -16.15
C CYS A 115 37.33 5.92 -16.53
N ASP A 116 38.37 6.27 -15.76
CA ASP A 116 39.74 5.77 -15.94
C ASP A 116 39.89 4.28 -15.59
N PHE A 117 38.87 3.70 -14.95
CA PHE A 117 38.82 2.30 -14.54
C PHE A 117 37.89 1.49 -15.45
N ASP A 118 38.23 0.23 -15.65
CA ASP A 118 37.34 -0.71 -16.33
C ASP A 118 36.12 -0.97 -15.45
N CYS A 119 34.94 -0.61 -15.95
CA CYS A 119 33.69 -0.73 -15.21
C CYS A 119 32.52 -1.14 -16.14
N GLU A 120 31.55 -1.80 -15.55
CA GLU A 120 30.33 -2.27 -16.22
C GLU A 120 29.10 -1.82 -15.42
N TYR A 121 27.97 -1.68 -16.10
CA TYR A 121 26.69 -1.41 -15.48
C TYR A 121 25.61 -2.28 -16.13
N SER A 122 24.51 -2.49 -15.42
CA SER A 122 23.36 -3.24 -15.93
C SER A 122 22.53 -2.37 -16.87
N ASP A 123 22.37 -2.80 -18.13
CA ASP A 123 21.55 -2.08 -19.13
C ASP A 123 20.05 -2.10 -18.82
N GLU A 124 19.59 -3.04 -17.98
CA GLU A 124 18.19 -3.12 -17.57
C GLU A 124 17.88 -2.11 -16.46
N THR A 125 17.57 -0.87 -16.84
CA THR A 125 17.01 0.09 -15.89
C THR A 125 15.58 -0.31 -15.54
N ASP A 126 15.39 -0.81 -14.34
CA ASP A 126 14.08 -1.18 -13.80
C ASP A 126 13.18 0.06 -13.63
N THR A 127 11.94 0.00 -14.13
CA THR A 127 10.93 1.05 -13.92
C THR A 127 10.74 1.31 -12.42
N SER A 128 10.79 0.27 -11.58
CA SER A 128 10.67 0.43 -10.12
C SER A 128 11.76 1.35 -9.54
N ALA A 129 12.98 1.25 -10.05
CA ALA A 129 14.10 2.09 -9.59
C ALA A 129 13.90 3.56 -9.98
N ILE A 130 13.39 3.82 -11.19
CA ILE A 130 13.04 5.17 -11.65
C ILE A 130 11.94 5.77 -10.78
N ILE A 131 10.86 5.03 -10.51
CA ILE A 131 9.75 5.51 -9.68
C ILE A 131 10.23 5.82 -8.25
N LYS A 132 11.06 4.96 -7.65
CA LYS A 132 11.66 5.21 -6.34
C LYS A 132 12.54 6.46 -6.32
N LEU A 133 13.27 6.73 -7.40
CA LEU A 133 14.09 7.94 -7.53
C LEU A 133 13.23 9.21 -7.54
N MET A 134 12.04 9.17 -8.16
CA MET A 134 11.11 10.30 -8.19
C MET A 134 10.52 10.63 -6.81
N GLY A 135 10.44 9.65 -5.90
CA GLY A 135 10.12 9.88 -4.50
C GLY A 135 8.69 10.37 -4.26
N PHE A 136 7.71 9.81 -4.99
CA PHE A 136 6.29 10.14 -4.83
C PHE A 136 5.81 9.99 -3.39
N ARG A 137 4.98 10.95 -2.94
CA ARG A 137 4.41 11.01 -1.60
C ARG A 137 3.00 11.59 -1.65
N PHE A 138 2.19 11.23 -0.67
CA PHE A 138 0.90 11.87 -0.49
C PHE A 138 1.11 13.29 0.06
N SER A 139 0.38 14.27 -0.51
CA SER A 139 0.39 15.63 0.00
C SER A 139 -0.25 15.67 1.38
N ALA A 140 0.32 16.50 2.26
CA ALA A 140 -0.16 16.67 3.63
C ALA A 140 -1.25 17.77 3.76
N GLU A 141 -1.84 18.22 2.65
CA GLU A 141 -2.67 19.44 2.62
C GLU A 141 -4.06 19.30 3.26
N PHE A 142 -4.39 18.18 3.91
CA PHE A 142 -5.69 18.01 4.55
C PHE A 142 -5.57 17.35 5.92
N PHE A 143 -5.34 18.19 6.94
CA PHE A 143 -5.98 18.11 8.26
C PHE A 143 -6.37 19.52 8.71
#